data_AF-A0A8K0JWT7-F1
#
_entry.id   AF-A0A8K0JWT7-F1
#
_cell.length_a   1.000
_cell.length_b   1.000
_cell.length_c   1.000
_cell.angle_alpha   90.00
_cell.angle_beta   90.00
_cell.angle_gamma   90.00
#
_symmetry.space_group_name_H-M   'P 1'
#
loop_
_entity.id
_entity.type
_entity.pdbx_description
1 polymer ?
#
loop_
_entity_poly.entity_id
_entity_poly.type
_entity_poly.pdbx_seq_one_letter_code
_entity_poly.pdbx_strand_id
1 'polypeptide(L)'
;MSVSLRYLATGNSFYSLYYLYYEYLIGITTIRAIVRDACDKLWMCFRLTCKIIMRIHGKDFPNCLGAVDGKHIQIKKQNRNGSQCFNYKNYFSVILLSIADADYCITSIDIESYVIVSDLHAFQCSKFDHRLEGQLHIHENRQLPNDDCVPMPFVLIGDKAFTLSEHLLRPYE
;
A
#
# COMPACT_ATOMS: atom_id res chain seq x y z
N MET A 1 14.78 -21.27 -8.90
CA MET A 1 13.86 -20.30 -8.26
C MET A 1 14.52 -19.76 -6.99
N SER A 2 15.33 -18.68 -7.01
CA SER A 2 15.83 -18.14 -5.72
C SER A 2 16.55 -16.78 -5.78
N VAL A 3 17.04 -16.29 -6.92
CA VAL A 3 17.86 -15.04 -6.90
C VAL A 3 17.05 -13.84 -6.39
N SER A 4 15.87 -13.58 -6.99
CA SER A 4 15.01 -12.45 -6.59
C SER A 4 14.38 -12.64 -5.22
N LEU A 5 13.88 -13.84 -4.89
CA LEU A 5 13.31 -14.11 -3.56
C LEU A 5 14.36 -13.98 -2.46
N ARG A 6 15.58 -14.47 -2.68
CA ARG A 6 16.69 -14.32 -1.72
C ARG A 6 17.10 -12.87 -1.58
N TYR A 7 17.19 -12.12 -2.69
CA TYR A 7 17.44 -10.68 -2.64
C TYR A 7 16.40 -9.96 -1.76
N LEU A 8 15.11 -10.22 -1.99
CA LEU A 8 14.01 -9.60 -1.25
C LEU A 8 13.97 -10.02 0.21
N ALA A 9 14.24 -11.30 0.52
CA ALA A 9 14.17 -11.83 1.88
C ALA A 9 15.36 -11.41 2.76
N THR A 10 16.57 -11.28 2.19
CA THR A 10 17.78 -11.03 2.99
C THR A 10 18.33 -9.61 2.84
N GLY A 11 17.93 -8.85 1.81
CA GLY A 11 18.48 -7.53 1.52
C GLY A 11 19.96 -7.55 1.08
N ASN A 12 20.47 -8.70 0.62
CA ASN A 12 21.87 -8.84 0.21
C ASN A 12 22.21 -7.95 -0.98
N SER A 13 23.47 -7.49 -1.05
CA SER A 13 23.96 -6.79 -2.24
C SER A 13 24.01 -7.72 -3.47
N PHE A 14 23.98 -7.15 -4.68
CA PHE A 14 24.15 -7.93 -5.91
C PHE A 14 25.50 -8.65 -5.98
N TYR A 15 26.55 -8.09 -5.37
CA TYR A 15 27.85 -8.75 -5.23
C TYR A 15 27.76 -9.96 -4.31
N SER A 16 27.09 -9.82 -3.16
CA SER A 16 26.88 -10.92 -2.23
C SER A 16 26.08 -12.06 -2.88
N LEU A 17 25.05 -11.73 -3.67
CA LEU A 17 24.31 -12.73 -4.44
C LEU A 17 25.19 -13.35 -5.52
N TYR A 18 25.99 -12.57 -6.24
CA TYR A 18 26.93 -13.10 -7.23
C TYR A 18 27.85 -14.17 -6.63
N TYR A 19 28.44 -13.92 -5.45
CA TYR A 19 29.26 -14.94 -4.77
C TYR A 19 28.46 -16.19 -4.38
N LEU A 20 27.22 -16.02 -3.91
CA LEU A 20 26.35 -17.16 -3.55
C LEU A 20 25.89 -17.98 -4.77
N TYR A 21 25.81 -17.37 -5.95
CA TYR A 21 25.37 -18.03 -7.19
C TYR A 21 26.51 -18.25 -8.19
N TYR A 22 27.77 -18.16 -7.74
CA TYR A 22 28.94 -18.27 -8.61
C TYR A 22 29.00 -19.62 -9.34
N GLU A 23 28.66 -20.71 -8.65
CA GLU A 23 28.60 -22.07 -9.20
C GLU A 23 27.57 -22.23 -10.33
N TYR A 24 26.58 -21.33 -10.39
CA TYR A 24 25.56 -21.30 -11.43
C TYR A 24 25.98 -20.44 -12.63
N LEU A 25 27.21 -19.90 -12.63
CA LEU A 25 27.79 -19.07 -13.70
C LEU A 25 26.95 -17.84 -14.06
N ILE A 26 26.24 -17.28 -13.08
CA ILE A 26 25.37 -16.12 -13.28
C ILE A 26 26.15 -14.83 -13.02
N GLY A 27 26.37 -14.04 -14.06
CA GLY A 27 27.02 -12.73 -13.94
C GLY A 27 26.18 -11.72 -13.12
N ILE A 28 26.86 -10.74 -12.50
CA ILE A 28 26.21 -9.72 -11.65
C ILE A 28 25.19 -8.86 -12.41
N THR A 29 25.43 -8.59 -13.70
CA THR A 29 24.51 -7.86 -14.58
C THR A 29 23.23 -8.66 -14.82
N THR A 30 23.36 -9.98 -15.03
CA THR A 30 22.25 -10.91 -15.17
C THR A 30 21.43 -11.02 -13.89
N ILE A 31 22.10 -11.12 -12.72
CA ILE A 31 21.43 -11.08 -11.41
C ILE A 31 20.59 -9.80 -11.27
N ARG A 32 21.16 -8.64 -11.58
CA ARG A 32 20.45 -7.36 -11.52
C ARG A 32 19.25 -7.33 -12.45
N ALA A 33 19.39 -7.85 -13.67
CA ALA A 33 18.30 -7.91 -14.64
C ALA A 33 17.15 -8.83 -14.16
N ILE A 34 17.48 -10.01 -13.62
CA ILE A 34 16.52 -10.97 -13.07
C ILE A 34 15.77 -10.37 -11.88
N VAL A 35 16.49 -9.72 -10.95
CA VAL A 35 15.87 -9.07 -9.79
C VAL A 35 14.93 -7.97 -10.24
N ARG A 36 15.36 -7.12 -11.20
CA ARG A 36 14.53 -6.03 -11.73
C ARG A 36 13.26 -6.57 -12.39
N ASP A 37 13.39 -7.51 -13.33
CA ASP A 37 12.25 -8.11 -14.04
C ASP A 37 11.27 -8.79 -13.09
N ALA A 38 11.77 -9.50 -12.07
CA ALA A 38 10.92 -10.10 -11.05
C ALA A 38 10.17 -9.05 -10.21
N CYS A 39 10.86 -7.98 -9.78
CA CYS A 39 10.22 -6.88 -9.05
C CYS A 39 9.17 -6.16 -9.90
N ASP A 40 9.44 -5.91 -11.19
CA ASP A 40 8.51 -5.26 -12.11
C ASP A 40 7.23 -6.11 -12.27
N LYS A 41 7.38 -7.43 -12.44
CA LYS A 41 6.26 -8.38 -12.51
C LYS A 41 5.47 -8.46 -11.21
N LEU A 42 6.16 -8.57 -10.07
CA LEU A 42 5.52 -8.54 -8.75
C LEU A 42 4.74 -7.25 -8.55
N TRP A 43 5.34 -6.11 -8.90
CA TRP A 43 4.70 -4.80 -8.81
C TRP A 43 3.45 -4.71 -9.69
N MET A 44 3.52 -5.24 -10.92
CA MET A 44 2.35 -5.32 -11.80
C MET A 44 1.24 -6.20 -11.20
N CYS A 45 1.57 -7.34 -10.60
CA CYS A 45 0.60 -8.17 -9.90
C CYS A 45 -0.05 -7.40 -8.73
N PHE A 46 0.75 -6.80 -7.85
CA PHE A 46 0.24 -6.03 -6.71
C PHE A 46 -0.62 -4.83 -7.11
N ARG A 47 -0.25 -4.09 -8.18
CA ARG A 47 -1.07 -3.00 -8.71
C ARG A 47 -2.40 -3.47 -9.31
N LEU A 48 -2.45 -4.67 -9.86
CA LEU A 48 -3.64 -5.25 -10.47
C LEU A 48 -4.56 -5.93 -9.44
N THR A 49 -4.04 -6.33 -8.27
CA THR A 49 -4.85 -6.80 -7.14
C THR A 49 -5.75 -5.71 -6.55
N CYS A 50 -5.59 -4.45 -6.97
CA CYS A 50 -6.61 -3.41 -6.84
C CYS A 50 -7.93 -3.72 -7.60
N LYS A 51 -8.14 -4.94 -8.11
CA LYS A 51 -9.48 -5.52 -8.16
C LYS A 51 -9.90 -5.82 -6.72
N ILE A 52 -10.31 -4.75 -6.08
CA ILE A 52 -11.08 -4.63 -4.85
C ILE A 52 -12.11 -5.77 -4.80
N ILE A 53 -11.67 -6.93 -4.31
CA ILE A 53 -12.54 -7.85 -3.59
C ILE A 53 -12.50 -7.27 -2.19
N MET A 54 -13.18 -6.13 -1.99
CA MET A 54 -13.57 -5.73 -0.64
C MET A 54 -14.49 -6.85 -0.19
N ARG A 55 -13.92 -7.84 0.51
CA ARG A 55 -14.70 -8.73 1.34
C ARG A 55 -15.32 -7.82 2.38
N ILE A 56 -16.54 -7.37 2.08
CA ILE A 56 -17.40 -6.62 2.98
C ILE A 56 -17.65 -7.56 4.16
N HIS A 57 -16.78 -7.50 5.16
CA HIS A 57 -16.87 -8.31 6.37
C HIS A 57 -17.42 -7.42 7.47
N GLY A 58 -18.74 -7.29 7.46
CA GLY A 58 -19.50 -6.56 8.47
C GLY A 58 -19.97 -7.46 9.61
N LYS A 59 -19.09 -8.22 10.26
CA LYS A 59 -19.46 -8.91 11.51
C LYS A 59 -19.42 -7.97 12.71
N ASP A 60 -18.36 -7.17 12.83
CA ASP A 60 -18.16 -6.26 13.98
C ASP A 60 -18.36 -4.79 13.61
N PHE A 61 -18.18 -4.43 12.34
CA PHE A 61 -18.46 -3.08 11.82
C PHE A 61 -19.18 -3.16 10.48
N PRO A 62 -20.53 -3.05 10.45
CA PRO A 62 -21.30 -3.12 9.22
C PRO A 62 -20.85 -2.05 8.22
N ASN A 63 -20.94 -2.37 6.92
CA ASN A 63 -20.51 -1.52 5.81
C ASN A 63 -19.03 -1.08 5.84
N CYS A 64 -18.18 -1.73 6.65
CA CYS A 64 -16.72 -1.54 6.58
C CYS A 64 -16.15 -2.17 5.31
N LEU A 65 -15.35 -1.40 4.58
CA LEU A 65 -14.58 -1.84 3.42
C LEU A 65 -13.20 -2.37 3.80
N GLY A 66 -12.67 -1.92 4.94
CA GLY A 66 -11.34 -2.26 5.43
C GLY A 66 -10.73 -1.15 6.27
N ALA A 67 -9.59 -1.46 6.88
CA ALA A 67 -8.80 -0.52 7.65
C ALA A 67 -7.65 0.03 6.79
N VAL A 68 -7.48 1.35 6.76
CA VAL A 68 -6.39 2.03 6.08
C VAL A 68 -5.33 2.48 7.07
N ASP A 69 -4.06 2.26 6.73
CA ASP A 69 -2.92 2.73 7.50
C ASP A 69 -1.75 3.14 6.60
N GLY A 70 -0.99 4.12 7.05
CA GLY A 70 0.18 4.70 6.37
C GLY A 70 1.48 4.30 7.06
N LYS A 71 2.49 3.90 6.27
CA LYS A 71 3.82 3.58 6.79
C LYS A 71 4.92 4.29 6.01
N HIS A 72 5.74 5.06 6.74
CA HIS A 72 6.98 5.59 6.18
C HIS A 72 8.03 4.49 5.99
N ILE A 73 8.35 4.18 4.73
CA ILE A 73 9.45 3.30 4.36
C ILE A 73 10.69 4.13 4.12
N GLN A 74 11.74 3.90 4.91
CA GLN A 74 13.02 4.54 4.72
C GLN A 74 13.66 4.06 3.41
N ILE A 75 14.14 5.01 2.62
CA ILE A 75 14.83 4.77 1.35
C ILE A 75 16.21 5.42 1.36
N LYS A 76 17.10 4.94 0.49
CA LYS A 76 18.35 5.64 0.20
C LYS A 76 18.05 6.83 -0.70
N LYS A 77 18.74 7.96 -0.47
CA LYS A 77 18.66 9.14 -1.35
C LYS A 77 18.93 8.72 -2.79
N GLN A 78 17.96 8.95 -3.68
CA GLN A 78 18.17 8.75 -5.10
C GLN A 78 18.95 9.95 -5.66
N ASN A 79 19.99 9.70 -6.47
CA ASN A 79 20.87 10.73 -7.01
C ASN A 79 20.16 11.83 -7.84
N ARG A 80 18.90 11.62 -8.21
CA ARG A 80 18.11 12.51 -9.09
C ARG A 80 16.99 13.27 -8.38
N ASN A 81 16.70 12.97 -7.12
CA ASN A 81 15.58 13.56 -6.40
C ASN A 81 16.20 14.40 -5.27
N GLY A 82 16.02 15.72 -5.31
CA GLY A 82 16.67 16.68 -4.41
C GLY A 82 16.37 16.45 -2.91
N SER A 83 15.59 17.34 -2.30
CA SER A 83 15.06 17.19 -0.92
C SER A 83 13.71 16.47 -0.88
N GLN A 84 13.17 16.05 -2.03
CA GLN A 84 11.83 15.49 -2.26
C GLN A 84 11.55 14.12 -1.59
N CYS A 85 12.24 13.76 -0.52
CA CYS A 85 11.90 12.60 0.31
C CYS A 85 12.41 12.77 1.74
N PHE A 86 13.05 13.88 2.05
CA PHE A 86 13.73 14.09 3.32
C PHE A 86 12.71 14.50 4.37
N ASN A 87 12.36 13.57 5.25
CA ASN A 87 11.38 13.82 6.29
C ASN A 87 11.99 14.62 7.46
N TYR A 88 11.11 15.06 8.37
CA TYR A 88 11.49 15.82 9.57
C TYR A 88 12.39 15.03 10.55
N LYS A 89 12.49 13.71 10.40
CA LYS A 89 13.38 12.83 11.18
C LYS A 89 14.76 12.67 10.53
N ASN A 90 15.10 13.53 9.57
CA ASN A 90 16.38 13.57 8.88
C ASN A 90 16.72 12.30 8.08
N TYR A 91 15.73 11.58 7.55
CA TYR A 91 15.97 10.49 6.60
C TYR A 91 15.08 10.58 5.36
N PHE A 92 15.51 9.92 4.27
CA PHE A 92 14.69 9.84 3.07
C PHE A 92 13.64 8.75 3.24
N SER A 93 12.37 9.05 2.98
CA SER A 93 11.27 8.07 3.08
C SER A 93 10.21 8.26 2.01
N VAL A 94 9.55 7.17 1.65
CA VAL A 94 8.29 7.16 0.88
C VAL A 94 7.17 6.65 1.79
N ILE A 95 5.92 7.00 1.47
CA ILE A 95 4.76 6.54 2.23
C ILE A 95 4.13 5.37 1.49
N LEU A 96 3.97 4.26 2.20
CA LEU A 96 3.18 3.11 1.79
C LEU A 96 1.81 3.25 2.45
N LEU A 97 0.76 3.42 1.66
CA LEU A 97 -0.60 3.38 2.15
C LEU A 97 -1.19 2.00 1.82
N SER A 98 -1.76 1.32 2.81
CA SER A 98 -2.35 -0.01 2.62
C SER A 98 -3.72 -0.12 3.25
N ILE A 99 -4.60 -0.88 2.59
CA ILE A 99 -5.92 -1.25 3.10
C ILE A 99 -5.90 -2.74 3.45
N ALA A 100 -6.31 -3.07 4.68
CA ALA A 100 -6.49 -4.43 5.16
C ALA A 100 -7.98 -4.77 5.29
N ASP A 101 -8.36 -6.01 4.97
CA ASP A 101 -9.70 -6.54 5.26
C ASP A 101 -9.83 -7.09 6.68
N ALA A 102 -11.02 -7.59 7.04
CA ALA A 102 -11.28 -8.16 8.35
C ALA A 102 -10.55 -9.49 8.62
N ASP A 103 -10.01 -10.15 7.59
CA ASP A 103 -9.19 -11.35 7.73
C ASP A 103 -7.69 -10.99 7.89
N TYR A 104 -7.39 -9.71 8.17
CA TYR A 104 -6.04 -9.15 8.28
C TYR A 104 -5.19 -9.29 6.99
N CYS A 105 -5.84 -9.45 5.83
CA CYS A 105 -5.16 -9.53 4.55
C CYS A 105 -5.06 -8.13 3.93
N ILE A 106 -3.87 -7.76 3.43
CA ILE A 106 -3.70 -6.52 2.68
C ILE A 106 -4.36 -6.69 1.31
N THR A 107 -5.44 -5.96 1.07
CA THR A 107 -6.26 -6.05 -0.15
C THR A 107 -5.84 -5.01 -1.18
N SER A 108 -5.28 -3.89 -0.75
CA SER A 108 -4.77 -2.88 -1.67
C SER A 108 -3.61 -2.10 -1.08
N ILE A 109 -2.72 -1.65 -1.95
CA ILE A 109 -1.54 -0.86 -1.63
C ILE A 109 -1.42 0.27 -2.65
N ASP A 110 -1.15 1.48 -2.17
CA ASP A 110 -0.66 2.59 -3.00
C ASP A 110 0.66 3.10 -2.43
N ILE A 111 1.59 3.43 -3.33
CA ILE A 111 2.88 4.00 -2.98
C ILE A 111 2.90 5.42 -3.51
N GLU A 112 2.57 6.34 -2.63
CA GLU A 112 2.58 7.77 -2.87
C GLU A 112 4.02 8.27 -3.02
N SER A 113 4.25 9.07 -4.04
CA SER A 113 5.59 9.44 -4.49
C SER A 113 6.14 10.69 -3.81
N TYR A 114 7.41 10.63 -3.41
CA TYR A 114 8.39 11.73 -3.23
C TYR A 114 7.90 13.09 -2.69
N VAL A 115 7.00 13.12 -1.72
CA VAL A 115 6.66 14.36 -1.03
C VAL A 115 6.63 14.11 0.47
N ILE A 116 7.05 15.11 1.26
CA ILE A 116 6.87 15.13 2.71
C ILE A 116 5.38 15.34 2.94
N VAL A 117 4.66 14.25 3.15
CA VAL A 117 3.21 14.27 3.22
C VAL A 117 2.79 13.57 4.51
N SER A 118 1.74 14.06 5.18
CA SER A 118 1.10 13.34 6.28
C SER A 118 0.26 12.19 5.73
N ASP A 119 -0.08 11.18 6.55
CA ASP A 119 -0.91 10.05 6.08
C ASP A 119 -2.23 10.52 5.44
N LEU A 120 -2.80 11.62 5.96
CA LEU A 120 -3.94 12.33 5.36
C LEU A 120 -3.69 12.78 3.91
N HIS A 121 -2.64 13.54 3.66
CA HIS A 121 -2.42 14.10 2.33
C HIS A 121 -1.94 13.01 1.37
N ALA A 122 -1.32 11.95 1.88
CA ALA A 122 -1.01 10.75 1.10
C ALA A 122 -2.30 10.03 0.70
N PHE A 123 -3.29 9.93 1.59
CA PHE A 123 -4.61 9.41 1.25
C PHE A 123 -5.32 10.26 0.19
N GLN A 124 -5.38 11.58 0.37
CA GLN A 124 -6.04 12.51 -0.56
C GLN A 124 -5.40 12.56 -1.96
N CYS A 125 -4.07 12.41 -2.04
CA CYS A 125 -3.36 12.35 -3.31
C CYS A 125 -3.36 10.95 -3.94
N SER A 126 -3.62 9.91 -3.13
CA SER A 126 -3.63 8.53 -3.61
C SER A 126 -4.76 8.26 -4.56
N LYS A 127 -4.58 7.22 -5.38
CA LYS A 127 -5.65 6.72 -6.24
C LYS A 127 -6.79 6.11 -5.43
N PHE A 128 -6.67 6.01 -4.10
CA PHE A 128 -7.76 5.55 -3.25
C PHE A 128 -8.87 6.58 -3.14
N ASP A 129 -8.56 7.84 -2.84
CA ASP A 129 -9.56 8.90 -2.67
C ASP A 129 -10.39 9.09 -3.96
N HIS A 130 -9.70 9.26 -5.10
CA HIS A 130 -10.33 9.38 -6.41
C HIS A 130 -11.08 8.13 -6.88
N ARG A 131 -10.70 6.93 -6.39
CA ARG A 131 -11.45 5.71 -6.69
C ARG A 131 -12.65 5.56 -5.78
N LEU A 132 -12.56 6.00 -4.52
CA LEU A 132 -13.65 5.96 -3.54
C LEU A 132 -14.80 6.86 -4.00
N GLU A 133 -14.49 8.02 -4.59
CA GLU A 133 -15.48 8.97 -5.10
C GLU A 133 -16.11 8.62 -6.46
N GLY A 134 -15.49 7.75 -7.28
CA GLY A 134 -15.95 7.59 -8.68
C GLY A 134 -15.74 6.27 -9.42
N GLN A 135 -15.02 5.28 -8.87
CA GLN A 135 -14.72 4.03 -9.60
C GLN A 135 -14.82 2.75 -8.78
N LEU A 136 -14.72 2.84 -7.46
CA LEU A 136 -15.21 1.81 -6.59
C LEU A 136 -16.71 1.78 -6.86
N HIS A 137 -17.19 0.68 -7.44
CA HIS A 137 -18.59 0.30 -7.36
C HIS A 137 -18.89 0.02 -5.88
N ILE A 138 -18.79 1.06 -5.04
CA ILE A 138 -19.32 1.05 -3.71
C ILE A 138 -20.78 0.75 -3.96
N HIS A 139 -21.17 -0.48 -3.62
CA HIS A 139 -22.54 -0.90 -3.72
C HIS A 139 -23.43 0.19 -3.14
N GLU A 140 -24.61 0.38 -3.73
CA GLU A 140 -25.61 1.32 -3.22
C GLU A 140 -25.65 1.26 -1.70
N ASN A 141 -25.76 2.43 -1.05
CA ASN A 141 -25.77 2.55 0.39
C ASN A 141 -26.62 1.44 1.01
N ARG A 142 -26.08 0.78 2.02
CA ARG A 142 -26.70 -0.40 2.63
C ARG A 142 -27.19 -0.04 4.02
N GLN A 143 -28.38 -0.52 4.36
CA GLN A 143 -28.89 -0.39 5.72
C GLN A 143 -28.04 -1.21 6.69
N LEU A 144 -27.86 -0.66 7.89
CA LEU A 144 -27.14 -1.34 8.95
C LEU A 144 -27.99 -2.52 9.48
N PRO A 145 -27.37 -3.61 9.96
CA PRO A 145 -28.10 -4.71 10.59
C PRO A 145 -28.90 -4.18 11.79
N ASN A 146 -30.19 -4.51 11.86
CA ASN A 146 -31.13 -4.08 12.90
C ASN A 146 -31.45 -2.57 12.91
N ASP A 147 -31.24 -1.87 11.79
CA ASP A 147 -31.63 -0.48 11.63
C ASP A 147 -32.52 -0.30 10.38
N ASP A 148 -33.73 0.21 10.59
CA ASP A 148 -34.69 0.53 9.51
C ASP A 148 -34.46 1.96 8.95
N CYS A 149 -33.42 2.66 9.41
CA CYS A 149 -33.10 4.02 9.01
C CYS A 149 -32.49 4.15 7.59
N VAL A 150 -32.09 5.38 7.27
CA VAL A 150 -31.48 5.80 6.00
C VAL A 150 -30.28 4.91 5.67
N PRO A 151 -30.18 4.41 4.43
CA PRO A 151 -29.04 3.61 4.00
C PRO A 151 -27.73 4.36 4.17
N MET A 152 -26.74 3.70 4.78
CA MET A 152 -25.43 4.29 5.06
C MET A 152 -24.41 3.90 3.99
N PRO A 153 -23.47 4.80 3.64
CA PRO A 153 -22.41 4.49 2.70
C PRO A 153 -21.48 3.42 3.28
N PHE A 154 -20.71 2.79 2.39
CA PHE A 154 -19.57 2.01 2.81
C PHE A 154 -18.38 2.91 3.12
N VAL A 155 -17.63 2.52 4.15
CA VAL A 155 -16.58 3.35 4.74
C VAL A 155 -15.29 2.55 4.96
N LEU A 156 -14.16 3.20 4.77
CA LEU A 156 -12.87 2.77 5.31
C LEU A 156 -12.72 3.30 6.74
N ILE A 157 -11.97 2.59 7.57
CA ILE A 157 -11.60 3.07 8.91
C ILE A 157 -10.10 3.37 8.94
N GLY A 158 -9.71 4.51 9.47
CA GLY A 158 -8.32 4.94 9.59
C GLY A 158 -7.96 5.31 11.02
N ASP A 159 -6.67 5.51 11.25
CA ASP A 159 -6.17 6.06 12.50
C ASP A 159 -6.47 7.59 12.62
N LYS A 160 -6.00 8.20 13.71
CA LYS A 160 -6.21 9.63 13.98
C LYS A 160 -5.51 10.55 12.97
N ALA A 161 -4.48 10.07 12.28
CA ALA A 161 -3.74 10.87 11.30
C ALA A 161 -4.58 11.19 10.06
N PHE A 162 -5.67 10.45 9.83
CA PHE A 162 -6.63 10.71 8.75
C PHE A 162 -7.73 11.72 9.14
N THR A 163 -8.27 12.39 8.12
CA THR A 163 -9.40 13.32 8.25
C THR A 163 -10.69 12.56 8.05
N LEU A 164 -11.70 12.87 8.87
CA LEU A 164 -13.04 12.33 8.72
C LEU A 164 -13.64 12.78 7.38
N SER A 165 -14.12 11.83 6.58
CA SER A 165 -14.85 12.08 5.34
C SER A 165 -16.06 11.15 5.21
N GLU A 166 -16.88 11.32 4.18
CA GLU A 166 -18.05 10.49 3.92
C GLU A 166 -17.72 8.99 3.83
N HIS A 167 -16.52 8.65 3.35
CA HIS A 167 -16.07 7.28 3.15
C HIS A 167 -14.84 6.91 3.98
N LEU A 168 -14.40 7.75 4.92
CA LEU A 168 -13.29 7.49 5.82
C LEU A 168 -13.63 7.90 7.25
N LEU A 169 -13.78 6.92 8.14
CA LEU A 169 -14.04 7.10 9.55
C LEU A 169 -12.74 7.02 10.36
N ARG A 170 -12.71 7.76 11.47
CA ARG A 170 -11.64 7.71 12.48
C ARG A 170 -12.26 7.62 13.88
N PRO A 171 -11.53 7.13 14.90
CA PRO A 171 -12.03 7.05 16.28
C PRO A 171 -12.53 8.40 16.82
N TYR A 172 -13.61 8.36 17.61
CA TYR A 172 -14.15 9.52 18.34
C TYR A 172 -13.30 9.81 19.59
N GLU A 173 -13.19 11.07 19.98
CA GLU A 173 -12.45 11.53 21.18
C GLU A 173 -13.38 11.82 22.36
#